data_AF-A0A1V0A3H0-F1
#
_entry.id   AF-A0A1V0A3H0-F1
#
_cell.length_a   1.000
_cell.length_b   1.000
_cell.length_c   1.000
_cell.angle_alpha   90.00
_cell.angle_beta   90.00
_cell.angle_gamma   90.00
#
_symmetry.space_group_name_H-M   'P 1'
#
loop_
_entity.id
_entity.type
_entity.pdbx_description
1 polymer ?
#
loop_
_entity_poly.entity_id
_entity_poly.type
_entity_poly.pdbx_seq_one_letter_code
_entity_poly.pdbx_strand_id
1 'polypeptide(L)'
;MLDPRRHYASLRQVALLPLLLFLPAVIAFFADPDVAWGEYLGVFFHLSILFLVSRLDAAPWAKAAGYGWVVLDVLAGILMINAVEYDTAWAVRLGGHVLAGVWIVASSLVSRSWPVRVVGVVTGVWLGGYSFAGTLLAEEVLRPAGIMILAWFALLAIFHRDEPAPAPAPA
;
A
#
# COMPACT_ATOMS: atom_id res chain seq x y z
N MET A 1 10.36 2.49 -25.55
CA MET A 1 11.01 3.12 -24.39
C MET A 1 9.93 3.88 -23.63
N LEU A 2 9.74 3.59 -22.34
CA LEU A 2 8.74 4.29 -21.52
C LEU A 2 9.27 5.70 -21.21
N ASP A 3 8.50 6.73 -21.56
CA ASP A 3 8.81 8.14 -21.29
C ASP A 3 8.37 8.47 -19.86
N PRO A 4 9.29 8.82 -18.94
CA PRO A 4 8.95 9.15 -17.56
C PRO A 4 8.06 10.37 -17.42
N ARG A 5 7.88 11.18 -18.49
CA ARG A 5 6.98 12.33 -18.52
C ARG A 5 5.55 11.98 -18.97
N ARG A 6 5.31 10.76 -19.47
CA ARG A 6 3.98 10.31 -19.91
C ARG A 6 3.30 9.49 -18.83
N HIS A 7 2.08 9.88 -18.49
CA HIS A 7 1.18 9.04 -17.69
C HIS A 7 0.53 8.01 -18.60
N TYR A 8 0.98 6.75 -18.50
CA TYR A 8 0.43 5.63 -19.29
C TYR A 8 -0.90 5.08 -18.73
N ALA A 9 -1.24 5.45 -17.50
CA ALA A 9 -2.49 5.10 -16.83
C ALA A 9 -2.97 6.28 -15.96
N SER A 10 -4.29 6.44 -15.87
CA SER A 10 -4.92 7.41 -14.96
C SER A 10 -4.69 7.00 -13.50
N LEU A 11 -4.74 7.95 -12.57
CA LEU A 11 -4.62 7.61 -11.14
C LEU A 11 -5.72 6.66 -10.69
N ARG A 12 -6.93 6.78 -11.25
CA ARG A 12 -8.03 5.85 -10.98
C ARG A 12 -7.64 4.41 -11.32
N GLN A 13 -7.02 4.17 -12.48
CA GLN A 13 -6.54 2.84 -12.85
C GLN A 13 -5.43 2.36 -11.91
N VAL A 14 -4.51 3.25 -11.57
CA VAL A 14 -3.40 2.99 -10.64
C VAL A 14 -3.88 2.67 -9.21
N ALA A 15 -5.05 3.18 -8.79
CA ALA A 15 -5.67 2.85 -7.51
C ALA A 15 -6.55 1.59 -7.56
N LEU A 16 -7.22 1.33 -8.69
CA LEU A 16 -8.06 0.12 -8.86
C LEU A 16 -7.25 -1.16 -8.95
N LEU A 17 -6.07 -1.12 -9.58
CA LEU A 17 -5.21 -2.30 -9.70
C LEU A 17 -4.81 -2.91 -8.34
N PRO A 18 -4.22 -2.15 -7.39
CA PRO A 18 -3.90 -2.69 -6.07
C PRO A 18 -5.14 -3.13 -5.31
N LEU A 19 -6.29 -2.45 -5.46
CA LEU A 19 -7.55 -2.87 -4.85
C LEU A 19 -7.96 -4.27 -5.32
N LEU A 20 -7.93 -4.51 -6.63
CA LEU A 20 -8.31 -5.80 -7.22
C LEU A 20 -7.36 -6.93 -6.82
N LEU A 21 -6.06 -6.64 -6.71
CA LEU A 21 -5.05 -7.61 -6.31
C LEU A 21 -5.08 -7.90 -4.80
N PHE A 22 -5.40 -6.91 -3.99
CA PHE A 22 -5.41 -7.06 -2.54
C PHE A 22 -6.70 -7.66 -1.99
N LEU A 23 -7.84 -7.44 -2.65
CA LEU A 23 -9.13 -7.95 -2.18
C LEU A 23 -9.13 -9.48 -1.96
N PRO A 24 -8.62 -10.33 -2.88
CA PRO A 24 -8.51 -11.76 -2.64
C PRO A 24 -7.57 -12.11 -1.47
N ALA A 25 -6.47 -11.37 -1.30
CA ALA A 25 -5.54 -11.58 -0.20
C ALA A 25 -6.17 -11.24 1.16
N VAL A 26 -6.97 -10.17 1.22
CA VAL A 26 -7.78 -9.86 2.41
C VAL A 26 -8.77 -10.97 2.67
N ILE A 27 -9.53 -11.44 1.66
CA ILE A 27 -10.48 -12.55 1.84
C ILE A 27 -9.78 -13.80 2.38
N ALA A 28 -8.63 -14.18 1.84
CA ALA A 28 -7.82 -15.29 2.33
C ALA A 28 -7.45 -15.11 3.81
N PHE A 29 -6.98 -13.92 4.21
CA PHE A 29 -6.60 -13.64 5.60
C PHE A 29 -7.75 -13.83 6.62
N PHE A 30 -9.01 -13.75 6.19
CA PHE A 30 -10.18 -14.03 7.02
C PHE A 30 -10.69 -15.47 6.91
N ALA A 31 -10.57 -16.10 5.74
CA ALA A 31 -11.21 -17.39 5.45
C ALA A 31 -10.24 -18.58 5.60
N ASP A 32 -9.02 -18.44 5.08
CA ASP A 32 -7.97 -19.45 5.08
C ASP A 32 -6.60 -18.76 4.88
N PRO A 33 -5.90 -18.42 5.98
CA PRO A 33 -4.64 -17.67 5.91
C PRO A 33 -3.49 -18.49 5.31
N ASP A 34 -3.60 -19.81 5.25
CA ASP A 34 -2.52 -20.72 4.82
C ASP A 34 -2.61 -21.07 3.32
N VAL A 35 -3.50 -20.43 2.55
CA VAL A 35 -3.62 -20.68 1.11
C VAL A 35 -2.33 -20.33 0.37
N ALA A 36 -1.77 -21.32 -0.33
CA ALA A 36 -0.49 -21.19 -1.02
C ALA A 36 -0.41 -20.04 -2.04
N TRP A 37 -1.53 -19.61 -2.61
CA TRP A 37 -1.59 -18.51 -3.57
C TRP A 37 -1.64 -17.12 -2.92
N GLY A 38 -1.94 -17.03 -1.62
CA GLY A 38 -2.14 -15.76 -0.91
C GLY A 38 -0.92 -14.85 -0.98
N GLU A 39 0.26 -15.41 -0.74
CA GLU A 39 1.53 -14.67 -0.80
C GLU A 39 1.87 -14.17 -2.21
N TYR A 40 1.59 -14.97 -3.26
CA TYR A 40 1.83 -14.53 -4.63
C TYR A 40 0.97 -13.31 -4.99
N LEU A 41 -0.32 -13.33 -4.63
CA LEU A 41 -1.19 -12.16 -4.84
C LEU A 41 -0.76 -10.97 -3.99
N GLY A 42 -0.31 -11.21 -2.76
CA GLY A 42 0.31 -10.20 -1.91
C GLY A 42 1.51 -9.53 -2.59
N VAL A 43 2.43 -10.30 -3.19
CA VAL A 43 3.59 -9.75 -3.91
C VAL A 43 3.14 -8.92 -5.12
N PHE A 44 2.21 -9.42 -5.94
CA PHE A 44 1.69 -8.66 -7.08
C PHE A 44 0.98 -7.37 -6.66
N PHE A 45 0.23 -7.41 -5.55
CA PHE A 45 -0.35 -6.23 -4.94
C PHE A 45 0.72 -5.19 -4.62
N HIS A 46 1.79 -5.54 -3.89
CA HIS A 46 2.85 -4.58 -3.55
C HIS A 46 3.58 -4.04 -4.79
N LEU A 47 3.83 -4.87 -5.80
CA LEU A 47 4.41 -4.39 -7.06
C LEU A 47 3.51 -3.37 -7.76
N SER A 48 2.20 -3.53 -7.70
CA SER A 48 1.26 -2.54 -8.26
C SER A 48 1.26 -1.21 -7.49
N ILE A 49 1.61 -1.23 -6.19
CA ILE A 49 1.72 -0.03 -5.36
C ILE A 49 2.85 0.89 -5.81
N LEU A 50 3.89 0.40 -6.49
CA LEU A 50 4.96 1.24 -7.05
C LEU A 50 4.39 2.38 -7.91
N PHE A 51 3.39 2.07 -8.74
CA PHE A 51 2.72 3.06 -9.57
C PHE A 51 1.99 4.08 -8.70
N LEU A 52 1.31 3.64 -7.64
CA LEU A 52 0.57 4.52 -6.75
C LEU A 52 1.49 5.45 -5.94
N VAL A 53 2.61 4.94 -5.42
CA VAL A 53 3.64 5.74 -4.73
C VAL A 53 4.18 6.84 -5.64
N SER A 54 4.41 6.53 -6.91
CA SER A 54 4.91 7.52 -7.87
C SER A 54 3.90 8.65 -8.12
N ARG A 55 2.60 8.32 -8.14
CA ARG A 55 1.52 9.21 -8.58
C ARG A 55 0.90 10.04 -7.44
N LEU A 56 0.80 9.52 -6.23
CA LEU A 56 0.23 10.28 -5.12
C LEU A 56 1.14 11.44 -4.71
N ASP A 57 0.56 12.58 -4.40
CA ASP A 57 1.29 13.70 -3.81
C ASP A 57 1.76 13.32 -2.42
N ALA A 58 3.05 13.55 -2.16
CA ALA A 58 3.68 13.39 -0.86
C ALA A 58 5.07 14.03 -0.91
N ALA A 59 5.61 14.38 0.27
CA ALA A 59 6.99 14.81 0.37
C ALA A 59 7.96 13.72 -0.14
N PRO A 60 9.14 14.08 -0.69
CA PRO A 60 10.06 13.09 -1.26
C PRO A 60 10.46 11.97 -0.30
N TRP A 61 10.69 12.28 0.98
CA TRP A 61 11.02 11.30 2.01
C TRP A 61 9.86 10.32 2.28
N ALA A 62 8.62 10.77 2.15
CA ALA A 62 7.45 9.91 2.33
C ALA A 62 7.26 8.97 1.12
N LYS A 63 7.56 9.44 -0.10
CA LYS A 63 7.62 8.55 -1.28
C LYS A 63 8.74 7.51 -1.13
N ALA A 64 9.90 7.91 -0.62
CA ALA A 64 10.99 6.98 -0.32
C ALA A 64 10.54 5.91 0.70
N ALA A 65 9.79 6.28 1.74
CA ALA A 65 9.17 5.32 2.65
C ALA A 65 8.19 4.39 1.91
N GLY A 66 7.33 4.92 1.04
CA GLY A 66 6.40 4.12 0.23
C GLY A 66 7.10 3.09 -0.66
N TYR A 67 8.21 3.46 -1.30
CA TYR A 67 9.03 2.50 -2.05
C TYR A 67 9.73 1.50 -1.14
N GLY A 68 10.24 1.92 0.02
CA GLY A 68 10.84 1.04 1.00
C GLY A 68 9.86 -0.01 1.54
N TRP A 69 8.62 0.39 1.81
CA TRP A 69 7.53 -0.53 2.16
C TRP A 69 7.36 -1.62 1.11
N VAL A 70 7.21 -1.24 -0.17
CA VAL A 70 7.04 -2.20 -1.26
C VAL A 70 8.21 -3.18 -1.32
N VAL A 71 9.45 -2.70 -1.18
CA VAL A 71 10.64 -3.56 -1.20
C VAL A 71 10.61 -4.57 -0.06
N LEU A 72 10.32 -4.13 1.17
CA LEU A 72 10.31 -5.02 2.34
C LEU A 72 9.16 -6.03 2.29
N ASP A 73 7.97 -5.64 1.85
CA ASP A 73 6.83 -6.57 1.79
C ASP A 73 6.92 -7.54 0.60
N VAL A 74 7.55 -7.12 -0.51
CA VAL A 74 7.94 -8.06 -1.57
C VAL A 74 8.97 -9.05 -1.04
N LEU A 75 10.01 -8.59 -0.31
CA LEU A 75 10.99 -9.48 0.31
C LEU A 75 10.31 -10.45 1.28
N ALA A 76 9.47 -9.97 2.19
CA ALA A 76 8.73 -10.78 3.14
C ALA A 76 7.87 -11.85 2.43
N GLY A 77 7.16 -11.48 1.36
CA GLY A 77 6.39 -12.42 0.55
C GLY A 77 7.28 -13.48 -0.11
N ILE A 78 8.42 -13.09 -0.67
CA ILE A 78 9.38 -14.05 -1.25
C ILE A 78 9.95 -15.00 -0.18
N LEU A 79 10.25 -14.51 1.03
CA LEU A 79 10.70 -15.35 2.14
C LEU A 79 9.64 -16.39 2.51
N MET A 80 8.36 -15.97 2.66
CA MET A 80 7.25 -16.90 2.94
C MET A 80 7.06 -17.94 1.83
N ILE A 81 7.10 -17.53 0.55
CA ILE A 81 6.99 -18.44 -0.61
C ILE A 81 8.11 -19.50 -0.59
N ASN A 82 9.30 -19.14 -0.11
CA ASN A 82 10.45 -20.05 -0.02
C ASN A 82 10.54 -20.78 1.32
N ALA A 83 9.46 -20.80 2.11
CA ALA A 83 9.38 -21.50 3.39
C ALA A 83 10.48 -21.08 4.40
N VAL A 84 10.91 -19.82 4.35
CA VAL A 84 11.67 -19.23 5.45
C VAL A 84 10.74 -19.12 6.67
N GLU A 85 11.30 -19.26 7.86
CA GLU A 85 10.56 -19.22 9.12
C GLU A 85 9.62 -18.00 9.19
N TYR A 86 8.38 -18.26 9.58
CA TYR A 86 7.29 -17.29 9.62
C TYR A 86 7.69 -16.03 10.39
N ASP A 87 8.21 -16.17 11.60
CA ASP A 87 8.58 -15.05 12.46
C ASP A 87 9.67 -14.16 11.83
N THR A 88 10.60 -14.76 11.08
CA THR A 88 11.64 -14.03 10.36
C THR A 88 11.03 -13.19 9.23
N ALA A 89 10.19 -13.80 8.39
CA ALA A 89 9.54 -13.10 7.29
C ALA A 89 8.50 -12.07 7.78
N TRP A 90 7.82 -12.37 8.88
CA TRP A 90 6.86 -11.48 9.53
C TRP A 90 7.55 -10.25 10.13
N ALA A 91 8.70 -10.39 10.79
CA ALA A 91 9.47 -9.26 11.29
C ALA A 91 9.87 -8.28 10.17
N VAL A 92 10.26 -8.80 9.00
CA VAL A 92 10.53 -7.98 7.80
C VAL A 92 9.27 -7.22 7.37
N ARG A 93 8.13 -7.91 7.32
CA ARG A 93 6.83 -7.32 6.95
C ARG A 93 6.38 -6.22 7.91
N LEU A 94 6.57 -6.42 9.22
CA LEU A 94 6.29 -5.38 10.22
C LEU A 94 7.15 -4.14 10.02
N GLY A 95 8.42 -4.31 9.62
CA GLY A 95 9.28 -3.20 9.20
C GLY A 95 8.72 -2.47 7.98
N GLY A 96 8.22 -3.23 6.99
CA GLY A 96 7.49 -2.70 5.83
C GLY A 96 6.25 -1.89 6.22
N HIS A 97 5.41 -2.41 7.11
CA HIS A 97 4.19 -1.75 7.61
C HIS A 97 4.46 -0.38 8.26
N VAL A 98 5.59 -0.20 8.95
CA VAL A 98 5.97 1.12 9.49
C VAL A 98 6.15 2.12 8.35
N LEU A 99 6.91 1.74 7.31
CA LEU A 99 7.13 2.58 6.14
C LEU A 99 5.84 2.81 5.34
N ALA A 100 4.97 1.80 5.29
CA ALA A 100 3.63 1.90 4.70
C ALA A 100 2.81 2.98 5.41
N GLY A 101 2.74 2.90 6.74
CA GLY A 101 2.01 3.85 7.58
C GLY A 101 2.48 5.27 7.35
N VAL A 102 3.79 5.49 7.32
CA VAL A 102 4.40 6.79 7.03
C VAL A 102 3.94 7.34 5.67
N TRP A 103 4.03 6.53 4.61
CA TRP A 103 3.62 6.97 3.27
C TRP A 103 2.12 7.21 3.14
N ILE A 104 1.29 6.32 3.68
CA ILE A 104 -0.18 6.43 3.63
C ILE A 104 -0.62 7.69 4.38
N VAL A 105 -0.11 7.94 5.59
CA VAL A 105 -0.45 9.14 6.37
C VAL A 105 -0.04 10.40 5.61
N ALA A 106 1.22 10.48 5.16
CA ALA A 106 1.73 11.68 4.49
C ALA A 106 0.97 12.00 3.19
N SER A 107 0.69 10.98 2.36
CA SER A 107 -0.08 11.16 1.13
C SER A 107 -1.55 11.50 1.38
N SER A 108 -2.12 10.99 2.47
CA SER A 108 -3.51 11.28 2.85
C SER A 108 -3.69 12.68 3.40
N LEU A 109 -2.72 13.20 4.16
CA LEU A 109 -2.78 14.55 4.74
C LEU A 109 -2.83 15.65 3.67
N VAL A 110 -2.14 15.46 2.55
CA VAL A 110 -2.13 16.43 1.43
C VAL A 110 -3.32 16.26 0.47
N SER A 111 -4.10 15.18 0.60
CA SER A 111 -5.30 14.96 -0.20
C SER A 111 -6.35 16.05 0.07
N ARG A 112 -6.97 16.58 -0.98
CA ARG A 112 -8.10 17.54 -0.87
C ARG A 112 -9.41 16.87 -0.44
N SER A 113 -9.50 15.55 -0.58
CA SER A 113 -10.71 14.78 -0.26
C SER A 113 -10.70 14.36 1.21
N TRP A 114 -11.65 14.88 2.01
CA TRP A 114 -11.70 14.58 3.44
C TRP A 114 -11.89 13.07 3.75
N PRO A 115 -12.69 12.27 3.01
CA PRO A 115 -12.82 10.84 3.28
C PRO A 115 -11.50 10.11 3.03
N VAL A 116 -10.80 10.44 1.93
CA VAL A 116 -9.46 9.89 1.63
C VAL A 116 -8.49 10.21 2.76
N ARG A 117 -8.50 11.46 3.24
CA ARG A 117 -7.63 11.92 4.33
C ARG A 117 -7.90 11.14 5.61
N VAL A 118 -9.14 11.11 6.09
CA VAL A 118 -9.50 10.48 7.37
C VAL A 118 -9.21 8.99 7.33
N VAL A 119 -9.71 8.29 6.31
CA VAL A 119 -9.51 6.85 6.20
C VAL A 119 -8.02 6.54 6.11
N GLY A 120 -7.29 7.22 5.22
CA GLY A 120 -5.86 6.95 5.05
C GLY A 120 -5.03 7.25 6.30
N VAL A 121 -5.29 8.35 7.01
CA VAL A 121 -4.57 8.65 8.27
C VAL A 121 -4.83 7.56 9.30
N VAL A 122 -6.09 7.17 9.52
CA VAL A 122 -6.40 6.09 10.49
C VAL A 122 -5.78 4.77 10.05
N THR A 123 -5.88 4.41 8.77
CA THR A 123 -5.26 3.20 8.21
C THR A 123 -3.75 3.18 8.45
N GLY A 124 -3.05 4.25 8.09
CA GLY A 124 -1.60 4.31 8.17
C GLY A 124 -1.09 4.31 9.61
N VAL A 125 -1.78 5.02 10.52
CA VAL A 125 -1.48 4.98 11.95
C VAL A 125 -1.72 3.60 12.53
N TRP A 126 -2.82 2.93 12.18
CA TRP A 126 -3.13 1.59 12.66
C TRP A 126 -2.10 0.57 12.17
N LEU A 127 -1.84 0.55 10.86
CA LEU A 127 -0.92 -0.39 10.22
C LEU A 127 0.51 -0.23 10.76
N GLY A 128 1.04 1.00 10.74
CA GLY A 128 2.39 1.26 11.23
C GLY A 128 2.50 1.17 12.76
N GLY A 129 1.45 1.58 13.48
CA GLY A 129 1.39 1.51 14.94
C GLY A 129 1.38 0.09 15.46
N TYR A 130 0.65 -0.81 14.79
CA TYR A 130 0.64 -2.24 15.14
C TYR A 130 2.05 -2.83 15.15
N SER A 131 2.93 -2.44 14.22
CA SER A 131 4.30 -2.97 14.15
C SER A 131 5.13 -2.75 15.42
N PHE A 132 4.80 -1.75 16.24
CA PHE A 132 5.47 -1.52 17.53
C PHE A 132 4.90 -2.36 18.68
N ALA A 133 3.72 -2.94 18.49
CA ALA A 133 3.00 -3.73 19.49
C ALA A 133 2.74 -5.17 19.03
N GLY A 134 3.23 -5.58 17.85
CA GLY A 134 2.92 -6.88 17.23
C GLY A 134 3.43 -8.09 18.01
N THR A 135 4.33 -7.92 18.97
CA THR A 135 4.76 -8.97 19.91
C THR A 135 3.83 -9.11 21.12
N LEU A 136 2.95 -8.13 21.35
CA LEU A 136 2.02 -8.06 22.48
C LEU A 136 0.56 -8.28 22.06
N LEU A 137 0.27 -8.05 20.77
CA LEU A 137 -1.06 -8.12 20.20
C LEU A 137 -1.15 -9.31 19.24
N ALA A 138 -2.34 -9.92 19.19
CA ALA A 138 -2.61 -10.98 18.22
C ALA A 138 -2.76 -10.40 16.80
N GLU A 139 -2.41 -11.19 15.79
CA GLU A 139 -2.42 -10.77 14.38
C GLU A 139 -3.80 -10.37 13.87
N GLU A 140 -4.87 -10.87 14.48
CA GLU A 140 -6.23 -10.50 14.14
C GLU A 140 -6.49 -9.00 14.37
N VAL A 141 -5.70 -8.34 15.21
CA VAL A 141 -5.77 -6.89 15.42
C VAL A 141 -5.31 -6.11 14.17
N LEU A 142 -4.56 -6.72 13.24
CA LEU A 142 -4.23 -6.13 11.94
C LEU A 142 -5.36 -6.25 10.90
N ARG A 143 -6.29 -7.21 11.06
CA ARG A 143 -7.36 -7.46 10.08
C ARG A 143 -8.14 -6.19 9.67
N PRO A 144 -8.52 -5.28 10.59
CA PRO A 144 -9.17 -4.03 10.23
C PRO A 144 -8.34 -3.18 9.27
N ALA A 145 -7.01 -3.15 9.40
CA ALA A 145 -6.14 -2.39 8.51
C ALA A 145 -6.28 -2.85 7.05
N GLY A 146 -6.37 -4.17 6.81
CA GLY A 146 -6.61 -4.72 5.46
C GLY A 146 -7.89 -4.20 4.82
N ILE A 147 -9.00 -4.20 5.57
CA ILE A 147 -10.29 -3.64 5.11
C ILE A 147 -10.18 -2.13 4.85
N MET A 148 -9.52 -1.40 5.74
CA MET A 148 -9.37 0.04 5.62
C MET A 148 -8.43 0.45 4.46
N ILE A 149 -7.44 -0.37 4.12
CA ILE A 149 -6.61 -0.20 2.91
C ILE A 149 -7.47 -0.34 1.65
N LEU A 150 -8.33 -1.36 1.57
CA LEU A 150 -9.25 -1.53 0.44
C LEU A 150 -10.20 -0.32 0.30
N ALA A 151 -10.76 0.12 1.43
CA ALA A 151 -11.60 1.31 1.46
C ALA A 151 -10.83 2.56 0.99
N TRP A 152 -9.57 2.72 1.45
CA TRP A 152 -8.73 3.85 1.05
C TRP A 152 -8.44 3.85 -0.46
N PHE A 153 -8.11 2.69 -1.06
CA PHE A 153 -7.93 2.60 -2.52
C PHE A 153 -9.22 2.91 -3.29
N ALA A 154 -10.37 2.42 -2.81
CA ALA A 154 -11.66 2.72 -3.43
C ALA A 154 -11.93 4.24 -3.39
N LEU A 155 -11.69 4.88 -2.25
CA LEU A 155 -11.85 6.32 -2.09
C LEU A 155 -10.88 7.11 -2.97
N LEU A 156 -9.63 6.67 -3.11
CA LEU A 156 -8.66 7.27 -4.04
C LEU A 156 -9.17 7.16 -5.49
N ALA A 157 -9.67 5.99 -5.89
CA ALA A 157 -10.20 5.76 -7.24
C ALA A 157 -11.46 6.59 -7.55
N ILE A 158 -12.28 6.90 -6.54
CA ILE A 158 -13.53 7.66 -6.70
C ILE A 158 -13.28 9.17 -6.65
N PHE A 159 -12.49 9.64 -5.68
CA PHE A 159 -12.43 11.06 -5.32
C PHE A 159 -11.15 11.76 -5.78
N HIS A 160 -10.08 11.03 -6.10
CA HIS A 160 -8.85 11.67 -6.54
C HIS A 160 -8.94 12.01 -8.02
N ARG A 161 -8.77 13.30 -8.34
CA ARG A 161 -8.78 13.81 -9.71
C ARG A 161 -7.34 13.98 -10.16
N ASP A 162 -6.99 13.45 -11.32
CA ASP A 162 -5.72 13.77 -11.97
C ASP A 162 -5.68 15.30 -12.17
N GLU A 163 -4.70 16.00 -11.58
CA GLU A 163 -4.46 17.39 -11.95
C GLU A 163 -4.00 17.44 -13.41
N PRO A 164 -4.45 18.43 -14.21
CA PRO A 164 -3.97 18.60 -15.58
C PRO A 164 -2.44 18.68 -15.58
N ALA A 165 -1.79 18.00 -16.51
CA ALA A 165 -0.35 18.11 -16.68
C ALA A 165 0.02 19.61 -16.82
N PRO A 166 1.12 20.09 -16.19
CA PRO A 166 1.58 21.45 -16.37
C PRO A 166 1.71 21.75 -17.87
N ALA A 167 1.20 22.91 -18.30
CA ALA A 167 1.34 23.34 -19.68
C ALA A 167 2.82 23.29 -20.09
N PRO A 168 3.15 22.82 -21.31
CA PRO A 168 4.53 22.82 -21.78
C PRO A 168 5.10 24.23 -21.66
N ALA A 169 6.33 24.33 -21.15
CA ALA A 169 7.02 25.61 -21.06
C ALA A 169 7.09 26.24 -22.48
N PRO A 170 6.86 27.56 -22.62
CA PRO A 170 7.01 28.22 -23.90
C PRO A 170 8.44 28.01 -24.42
N ALA A 171 8.54 27.70 -25.71
CA ALA A 171 9.79 27.46 -26.42
C ALA A 171 10.64 28.73 -26.51
#